data_AF-L1Q4K0-F1
#
_entry.id   AF-L1Q4K0-F1
#
_cell.length_a   1.000
_cell.length_b   1.000
_cell.length_c   1.000
_cell.angle_alpha   90.00
_cell.angle_beta   90.00
_cell.angle_gamma   90.00
#
_symmetry.space_group_name_H-M   'P 1'
#
loop_
_entity.id
_entity.type
_entity.pdbx_description
1 polymer ?
#
loop_
_entity_poly.entity_id
_entity_poly.type
_entity_poly.pdbx_seq_one_letter_code
_entity_poly.pdbx_strand_id
1 'polypeptide(L)' 'MIGIFRNSGGVNMELLTVREVSVKLKVNVNLVYKLIKSVHLTGLKLGSIKVTSYELERFIKEASGKDFSDLDNVKEFTLN' A
#
# COMPACT_ATOMS: atom_id res chain seq x y z
N MET A 1 -40.37 -8.90 4.19
CA MET A 1 -39.34 -8.61 5.19
C MET A 1 -38.11 -9.46 4.87
N ILE A 2 -37.26 -8.98 3.96
CA ILE A 2 -36.00 -9.65 3.61
C ILE A 2 -34.90 -8.95 4.42
N GLY A 3 -34.30 -9.69 5.34
CA GLY A 3 -33.31 -9.19 6.28
C GLY A 3 -32.09 -8.64 5.55
N ILE A 4 -31.87 -7.34 5.69
CA ILE A 4 -30.60 -6.66 5.45
C ILE A 4 -29.56 -7.20 6.43
N PHE A 5 -28.88 -8.29 6.07
CA PHE A 5 -27.59 -8.63 6.69
C PHE A 5 -26.55 -7.66 6.14
N ARG A 6 -26.52 -6.47 6.73
CA ARG A 6 -25.41 -5.54 6.63
C ARG A 6 -24.27 -6.20 7.40
N ASN A 7 -23.40 -6.93 6.71
CA ASN A 7 -22.22 -7.51 7.33
C ASN A 7 -21.35 -6.36 7.88
N SER A 8 -21.20 -6.38 9.19
CA SER A 8 -20.46 -5.48 10.06
C SER A 8 -19.05 -5.19 9.54
N GLY A 9 -18.53 -4.00 9.83
CA GLY A 9 -17.21 -3.50 9.42
C GLY A 9 -16.02 -4.33 9.93
N GLY A 10 -15.84 -5.53 9.39
CA GLY A 10 -14.63 -6.32 9.51
C GLY A 10 -13.57 -5.77 8.57
N VAL A 11 -12.41 -5.40 9.11
CA VAL A 11 -11.20 -5.15 8.31
C VAL A 11 -10.90 -6.40 7.48
N ASN A 12 -11.13 -6.32 6.17
CA ASN A 12 -10.74 -7.38 5.24
C ASN A 12 -9.21 -7.40 5.15
N MET A 13 -8.60 -8.32 5.88
CA MET A 13 -7.17 -8.61 5.78
C MET A 13 -6.94 -9.50 4.56
N GLU A 14 -6.58 -8.88 3.45
CA GLU A 14 -6.26 -9.53 2.19
C GLU A 14 -4.76 -9.47 1.93
N LEU A 15 -4.20 -10.51 1.31
CA LEU A 15 -2.82 -10.52 0.85
C LEU A 15 -2.76 -10.16 -0.63
N LEU A 16 -2.13 -9.05 -0.93
CA LEU A 16 -1.99 -8.50 -2.28
C LEU A 16 -0.61 -8.83 -2.83
N THR A 17 -0.54 -9.19 -4.11
CA THR A 17 0.73 -9.27 -4.84
C THR A 17 1.28 -7.89 -5.17
N VAL A 18 2.57 -7.80 -5.47
CA VAL A 18 3.21 -6.55 -5.94
C VAL A 18 2.48 -5.93 -7.14
N ARG A 19 1.94 -6.76 -8.04
CA ARG A 19 1.16 -6.31 -9.20
C ARG A 19 -0.19 -5.71 -8.81
N GLU A 20 -0.88 -6.30 -7.84
CA GLU A 20 -2.15 -5.75 -7.36
C GLU A 20 -1.93 -4.43 -6.61
N VAL A 21 -0.85 -4.35 -5.82
CA VAL A 21 -0.44 -3.11 -5.15
C VAL A 21 -0.12 -2.02 -6.18
N SER A 22 0.60 -2.34 -7.26
CA SER A 22 0.92 -1.36 -8.30
C SER A 22 -0.33 -0.82 -8.98
N VAL A 23 -1.34 -1.67 -9.20
CA VAL A 23 -2.64 -1.27 -9.75
C VAL A 23 -3.40 -0.37 -8.77
N LYS A 24 -3.42 -0.70 -7.46
CA LYS A 24 -4.10 0.10 -6.43
C LYS A 24 -3.46 1.47 -6.23
N LEU A 25 -2.13 1.54 -6.21
CA LEU A 25 -1.38 2.80 -6.07
C LEU A 25 -1.26 3.57 -7.40
N LYS A 26 -1.63 2.96 -8.53
CA LYS A 26 -1.46 3.50 -9.89
C LYS A 26 -0.01 3.87 -10.21
N VAL A 27 0.92 3.00 -9.82
CA VAL A 27 2.37 3.20 -10.04
C VAL A 27 2.97 2.02 -10.81
N ASN A 28 4.22 2.18 -11.25
CA ASN A 28 4.97 1.08 -11.85
C ASN A 28 5.30 0.00 -10.81
N VAL A 29 5.21 -1.28 -11.20
CA VAL A 29 5.61 -2.44 -10.38
C VAL A 29 7.03 -2.29 -9.82
N ASN A 30 7.96 -1.73 -10.61
CA ASN A 30 9.32 -1.45 -10.15
C ASN A 30 9.36 -0.46 -8.99
N LEU A 31 8.48 0.54 -8.97
CA LEU A 31 8.40 1.49 -7.86
C LEU A 31 7.95 0.79 -6.58
N VAL A 32 7.00 -0.15 -6.68
CA VAL A 32 6.55 -0.95 -5.53
C VAL A 32 7.70 -1.77 -4.95
N TYR A 33 8.52 -2.42 -5.79
CA TYR A 33 9.72 -3.10 -5.29
C TYR A 33 10.72 -2.14 -4.63
N LYS A 34 10.89 -0.93 -5.16
CA LYS A 34 11.76 0.08 -4.54
C LYS A 34 11.22 0.51 -3.18
N LEU A 35 9.91 0.77 -3.04
CA LEU A 35 9.25 1.10 -1.76
C LEU A 35 9.45 0.01 -0.70
N ILE A 36 9.40 -1.25 -1.11
CA ILE A 36 9.65 -2.39 -0.21
C ILE A 36 11.12 -2.45 0.20
N LYS A 37 12.04 -2.20 -0.75
CA LYS A 37 13.49 -2.19 -0.48
C LYS A 37 13.92 -1.02 0.40
N SER A 38 13.31 0.15 0.25
CA SER A 38 13.58 1.33 1.07
C SER A 38 12.84 1.32 2.42
N VAL A 39 12.23 0.19 2.82
CA VAL A 39 11.55 -0.02 4.12
C VAL A 39 10.31 0.88 4.31
N HIS A 40 9.83 1.52 3.25
CA HIS A 40 8.61 2.35 3.30
C HIS A 40 7.34 1.51 3.22
N LEU A 41 7.40 0.32 2.60
CA LEU A 41 6.27 -0.58 2.47
C LEU A 41 6.65 -1.98 2.94
N THR A 42 6.00 -2.49 3.99
CA THR A 42 6.32 -3.81 4.52
C THR A 42 5.72 -4.92 3.65
N GLY A 43 6.58 -5.79 3.12
CA GLY A 43 6.18 -6.97 2.35
C GLY A 43 6.50 -8.28 3.08
N LEU A 44 5.63 -9.26 2.93
CA LEU A 44 5.82 -10.64 3.35
C LEU A 44 6.32 -11.49 2.17
N LYS A 45 7.39 -12.27 2.37
CA LYS A 45 7.93 -13.18 1.34
C LYS A 45 7.49 -14.61 1.60
N LEU A 46 6.60 -15.15 0.76
CA LEU A 46 6.09 -16.53 0.82
C LEU A 46 6.48 -17.32 -0.46
N GLY A 47 7.66 -17.05 -0.98
CA GLY A 47 8.09 -17.40 -2.35
C GLY A 47 7.96 -16.21 -3.30
N SER A 48 6.78 -15.59 -3.34
CA SER A 48 6.58 -14.24 -3.92
C SER A 48 6.40 -13.20 -2.81
N ILE A 49 6.70 -11.94 -3.12
CA ILE A 49 6.45 -10.83 -2.20
C ILE A 49 4.97 -10.47 -2.26
N LYS A 50 4.35 -10.38 -1.09
CA LYS A 50 2.96 -9.97 -0.89
C LYS A 50 2.90 -8.85 0.15
N VAL A 51 1.89 -8.00 0.06
CA VAL A 51 1.63 -6.88 0.97
C VAL A 51 0.23 -7.05 1.52
N THR A 52 0.05 -6.89 2.83
CA THR A 52 -1.28 -6.95 3.43
C THR A 52 -2.08 -5.69 3.06
N SER A 53 -3.39 -5.83 2.88
CA SER A 53 -4.30 -4.69 2.66
C SER A 53 -4.17 -3.64 3.78
N TYR A 54 -4.00 -4.11 5.01
CA TYR A 54 -3.74 -3.28 6.18
C TYR A 54 -2.49 -2.41 6.05
N GLU A 55 -1.35 -3.00 5.65
CA GLU A 55 -0.11 -2.24 5.49
C GLU A 55 -0.20 -1.24 4.34
N LEU A 56 -0.89 -1.62 3.25
CA LEU A 56 -1.14 -0.68 2.15
C LEU A 56 -1.96 0.53 2.61
N GLU A 57 -2.99 0.33 3.44
CA GLU A 57 -3.78 1.43 3.99
C GLU A 57 -2.96 2.32 4.94
N ARG A 58 -2.16 1.70 5.82
CA ARG A 58 -1.23 2.42 6.69
C ARG A 58 -0.26 3.28 5.88
N PHE A 59 0.36 2.68 4.85
CA PHE A 59 1.27 3.38 3.95
C PHE A 59 0.60 4.59 3.30
N ILE A 60 -0.61 4.45 2.74
CA ILE A 60 -1.32 5.57 2.09
C ILE A 60 -1.56 6.73 3.07
N LYS A 61 -1.94 6.42 4.32
CA LYS A 61 -2.15 7.45 5.36
C LYS A 61 -0.85 8.18 5.72
N GLU A 62 0.24 7.44 5.89
CA GLU A 62 1.55 8.01 6.25
C GLU A 62 2.29 8.68 5.09
N ALA A 63 2.01 8.24 3.86
CA ALA A 63 2.59 8.75 2.62
C ALA A 63 1.87 10.01 2.12
N SER A 64 0.64 10.23 2.57
CA SER A 64 -0.12 11.43 2.20
C SER A 64 0.63 12.70 2.62
N GLY A 65 0.89 13.58 1.65
CA GLY A 65 1.63 14.83 1.89
C GLY A 65 3.15 14.67 1.91
N LYS A 66 3.70 13.52 1.51
CA LYS A 66 5.14 13.31 1.33
C LYS A 66 5.48 13.07 -0.13
N ASP A 67 6.67 13.51 -0.52
CA ASP A 67 7.26 13.27 -1.83
C ASP A 67 8.11 11.99 -1.80
N PHE A 68 7.72 11.01 -2.62
CA PHE A 68 8.42 9.72 -2.79
C PHE A 68 9.17 9.61 -4.12
N SER A 69 9.40 10.74 -4.81
CA SER A 69 10.23 10.77 -6.02
C SER A 69 11.65 10.34 -5.68
N ASP A 70 12.18 10.82 -4.55
CA ASP A 70 13.42 10.37 -3.95
C ASP A 70 13.16 9.52 -2.71
N LEU A 71 13.23 8.20 -2.88
CA LEU A 71 12.96 7.23 -1.81
C LEU A 71 14.01 7.23 -0.70
N ASP A 72 15.20 7.79 -0.95
CA ASP A 72 16.26 7.96 0.05
C ASP A 72 16.14 9.28 0.82
N ASN A 73 15.32 10.23 0.33
CA ASN A 73 15.14 11.56 0.92
C ASN A 73 13.68 12.01 0.80
N VAL A 74 12.81 11.33 1.54
CA VAL A 74 11.38 11.64 1.58
C VAL A 74 11.17 12.99 2.26
N LYS A 75 10.63 13.95 1.52
CA LYS A 75 10.35 15.32 1.99
C LYS A 75 8.84 15.57 2.06
N GLU A 76 8.44 16.64 2.73
CA GLU A 76 7.05 17.11 2.64
C GLU A 76 6.75 17.56 1.20
N PHE A 77 5.59 17.14 0.69
CA PHE A 77 5.12 17.54 -0.62
C PHE A 77 4.58 18.98 -0.54
N THR A 78 5.39 19.94 -1.00
CA THR A 78 5.00 21.33 -1.15
C THR A 78 4.74 21.66 -2.61
N LEU A 79 3.51 22.02 -2.96
CA LEU A 79 3.19 22.65 -4.25
C LEU A 79 3.70 24.09 -4.19
N ASN A 80 4.77 24.38 -4.94
CA ASN A 80 5.20 25.75 -5.25
C ASN A 80 4.38 26.32 -6.40
#